data_AF-A0A2H5W5K4-F1
#
_entry.id   AF-A0A2H5W5K4-F1
#
_cell.length_a   1.000
_cell.length_b   1.000
_cell.length_c   1.000
_cell.angle_alpha   90.00
_cell.angle_beta   90.00
_cell.angle_gamma   90.00
#
_symmetry.space_group_name_H-M   'P 1'
#
loop_
_entity.id
_entity.type
_entity.pdbx_description
1 polymer ?
#
loop_
_entity_poly.entity_id
_entity_poly.type
_entity_poly.pdbx_seq_one_letter_code
_entity_poly.pdbx_strand_id
1 'polypeptide(L)'
;MGTFRYPIVLYSPDRSRSVAIEALVDTGATYTWVPAPVLQGLGHQPSFRQRLRLADGTVIERDGTEVVVEIDGARRTTIIIFGDPGSEALLGAVTLEQFSLAPDPIARRLVPVVALMAGNKAVESFGIRQKRRGESCGSSTCGAIRSPSRRPRCDGR
;
A
#
# COMPACT_ATOMS: atom_id res chain seq x y z
N MET A 1 1.40 -16.64 -6.42
CA MET A 1 1.12 -17.84 -7.24
C MET A 1 -0.33 -18.18 -7.03
N GLY A 2 -1.17 -17.73 -7.95
CA GLY A 2 -2.57 -18.07 -7.90
C GLY A 2 -2.83 -19.55 -8.14
N THR A 3 -3.83 -20.08 -7.46
CA THR A 3 -4.04 -21.54 -7.33
C THR A 3 -5.32 -22.03 -7.98
N PHE A 4 -6.30 -21.15 -8.19
CA PHE A 4 -7.56 -21.43 -8.87
C PHE A 4 -8.13 -20.17 -9.52
N ARG A 5 -9.06 -20.37 -10.45
CA ARG A 5 -9.80 -19.27 -11.09
C ARG A 5 -11.13 -19.06 -10.37
N TYR A 6 -11.57 -17.81 -10.29
CA TYR A 6 -12.83 -17.44 -9.69
C TYR A 6 -13.59 -16.49 -10.62
N PRO A 7 -14.91 -16.67 -10.80
CA PRO A 7 -15.72 -15.79 -11.63
C PRO A 7 -15.85 -14.42 -10.96
N ILE A 8 -15.59 -13.38 -11.74
CA ILE A 8 -15.89 -12.00 -11.36
C ILE A 8 -16.66 -11.32 -12.51
N VAL A 9 -17.51 -10.36 -12.17
CA VAL A 9 -18.25 -9.58 -13.17
C VAL A 9 -17.75 -8.14 -13.17
N LEU A 10 -17.41 -7.64 -14.35
CA LEU A 10 -16.97 -6.25 -14.54
C LEU A 10 -18.11 -5.47 -15.19
N TYR A 11 -18.39 -4.26 -14.71
CA TYR A 11 -19.44 -3.40 -15.25
C TYR A 11 -18.85 -2.29 -16.12
N SER A 12 -19.61 -1.84 -17.13
CA SER A 12 -19.31 -0.62 -17.88
C SER A 12 -19.36 0.63 -16.98
N PRO A 13 -18.73 1.76 -17.38
CA PRO A 13 -18.74 2.99 -16.57
C PRO A 13 -20.15 3.48 -16.19
N ASP A 14 -21.10 3.37 -17.11
CA ASP A 14 -22.52 3.72 -16.93
C ASP A 14 -23.35 2.60 -16.26
N ARG A 15 -22.73 1.45 -16.00
CA ARG A 15 -23.33 0.24 -15.39
C ARG A 15 -24.47 -0.39 -16.21
N SER A 16 -24.61 -0.03 -17.48
CA SER A 16 -25.64 -0.58 -18.38
C SER A 16 -25.27 -1.95 -18.95
N ARG A 17 -23.97 -2.27 -19.00
CA ARG A 17 -23.41 -3.53 -19.51
C ARG A 17 -22.50 -4.16 -18.47
N SER A 18 -22.31 -5.46 -18.61
CA SER A 18 -21.33 -6.21 -17.81
C SER A 18 -20.74 -7.36 -18.60
N VAL A 19 -19.61 -7.88 -18.12
CA VAL A 19 -18.98 -9.09 -18.63
C VAL A 19 -18.51 -9.94 -17.46
N ALA A 20 -18.83 -11.24 -17.48
CA ALA A 20 -18.29 -12.22 -16.55
C ALA A 20 -16.97 -12.77 -17.10
N ILE A 21 -15.94 -12.82 -16.27
CA ILE A 21 -14.64 -13.39 -16.62
C ILE A 21 -14.14 -14.30 -15.49
N GLU A 22 -13.35 -15.30 -15.87
CA GLU A 22 -12.58 -16.11 -14.93
C GLU A 22 -11.25 -15.41 -14.65
N ALA A 23 -10.98 -15.09 -13.38
CA ALA A 23 -9.72 -14.47 -12.95
C ALA A 23 -8.93 -15.43 -12.05
N LEU A 24 -7.64 -15.59 -12.30
CA LEU A 24 -6.74 -16.33 -11.42
C LEU A 24 -6.57 -15.57 -10.10
N VAL A 25 -6.92 -16.21 -8.99
CA VAL A 25 -6.80 -15.58 -7.66
C VAL A 25 -5.35 -15.52 -7.23
N ASP A 26 -4.74 -14.33 -7.20
CA ASP A 26 -3.31 -14.17 -6.87
C ASP A 26 -3.09 -13.06 -5.83
N THR A 27 -2.87 -13.46 -4.58
CA THR A 27 -2.52 -12.55 -3.48
C THR A 27 -1.12 -11.94 -3.62
N GLY A 28 -0.29 -12.47 -4.54
CA GLY A 28 0.99 -11.87 -4.88
C GLY A 28 0.88 -10.66 -5.81
N ALA A 29 -0.26 -10.47 -6.48
CA ALA A 29 -0.55 -9.30 -7.28
C ALA A 29 -1.27 -8.26 -6.41
N THR A 30 -0.73 -7.05 -6.32
CA THR A 30 -1.37 -5.97 -5.52
C THR A 30 -2.74 -5.59 -6.10
N TYR A 31 -2.82 -5.37 -7.41
CA TYR A 31 -4.04 -4.94 -8.10
C TYR A 31 -4.57 -6.05 -8.99
N THR A 32 -5.88 -6.00 -9.25
CA THR A 32 -6.52 -6.86 -10.26
C THR A 32 -6.07 -6.45 -11.66
N TRP A 33 -5.73 -7.44 -12.50
CA TRP A 33 -5.29 -7.24 -13.87
C TRP A 33 -6.33 -7.82 -14.81
N VAL A 34 -6.72 -7.04 -15.82
CA VAL A 34 -7.67 -7.49 -16.84
C VAL A 34 -7.12 -7.14 -18.20
N PRO A 35 -7.17 -8.06 -19.19
CA PRO A 35 -6.71 -7.77 -20.55
C PRO A 35 -7.35 -6.50 -21.09
N ALA A 36 -6.53 -5.60 -21.62
CA ALA A 36 -7.00 -4.31 -22.13
C ALA A 36 -8.22 -4.40 -23.07
N PRO A 37 -8.30 -5.38 -24.01
CA PRO A 37 -9.46 -5.51 -24.88
C PRO A 37 -10.79 -5.74 -24.15
N VAL A 38 -10.79 -6.42 -22.99
CA VAL A 38 -12.01 -6.67 -22.19
C VAL A 38 -12.51 -5.37 -21.57
N LEU A 39 -11.61 -4.59 -20.96
CA LEU A 39 -11.94 -3.30 -20.37
C LEU A 39 -12.40 -2.30 -21.44
N GLN A 40 -11.68 -2.23 -22.56
CA GLN A 40 -12.02 -1.37 -23.69
C GLN A 40 -13.37 -1.75 -24.31
N GLY A 41 -13.67 -3.05 -24.44
CA GLY A 41 -14.98 -3.54 -24.90
C GLY A 41 -16.14 -3.12 -23.99
N LEU A 42 -15.89 -2.97 -22.69
CA LEU A 42 -16.83 -2.39 -21.72
C LEU A 42 -16.89 -0.85 -21.75
N GLY A 43 -16.03 -0.19 -22.52
CA GLY A 43 -15.98 1.27 -22.65
C GLY A 43 -15.08 1.95 -21.61
N HIS A 44 -14.25 1.19 -20.88
CA HIS A 44 -13.26 1.78 -19.97
C HIS A 44 -12.07 2.33 -20.73
N GLN A 45 -11.60 3.50 -20.28
CA GLN A 45 -10.36 4.11 -20.73
C GLN A 45 -9.39 4.24 -19.55
N PRO A 46 -8.07 4.20 -19.79
CA PRO A 46 -7.09 4.57 -18.77
C PRO A 46 -7.37 5.95 -18.18
N SER A 47 -7.40 6.05 -16.85
CA SER A 47 -7.56 7.31 -16.13
C SER A 47 -6.32 7.73 -15.34
N PHE A 48 -5.38 6.80 -15.12
CA PHE A 48 -4.09 7.07 -14.50
C PHE A 48 -3.03 6.06 -14.93
N ARG A 49 -1.78 6.30 -14.52
CA ARG A 49 -0.67 5.34 -14.62
C ARG A 49 -0.19 4.91 -13.24
N GLN A 50 0.10 3.63 -13.11
CA GLN A 50 0.58 3.02 -11.88
C GLN A 50 2.00 2.48 -12.08
N ARG A 51 2.91 2.87 -11.20
CA ARG A 51 4.23 2.24 -11.08
C ARG A 51 4.10 0.93 -10.32
N LEU A 52 4.61 -0.15 -10.90
CA LEU A 52 4.49 -1.51 -10.38
C LEU A 52 5.88 -2.15 -10.37
N ARG A 53 6.19 -2.89 -9.30
CA ARG A 53 7.41 -3.69 -9.21
C ARG A 53 7.08 -5.14 -9.54
N LEU A 54 7.79 -5.71 -10.51
CA LEU A 54 7.68 -7.11 -10.90
C LEU A 54 8.50 -8.01 -9.97
N ALA A 55 8.30 -9.32 -10.08
CA ALA A 55 8.99 -10.32 -9.25
C ALA A 55 10.51 -10.33 -9.45
N ASP A 56 11.00 -9.92 -10.62
CA ASP A 56 12.43 -9.76 -10.93
C ASP A 56 13.03 -8.46 -10.34
N GLY A 57 12.21 -7.64 -9.67
CA GLY A 57 12.60 -6.36 -9.10
C GLY A 57 12.50 -5.17 -10.06
N THR A 58 12.23 -5.40 -11.34
CA THR A 58 12.06 -4.34 -12.35
C THR A 58 10.84 -3.50 -12.04
N VAL A 59 10.94 -2.18 -12.25
CA VAL A 59 9.81 -1.26 -12.11
C VAL A 59 9.27 -0.90 -13.49
N ILE A 60 7.97 -1.13 -13.69
CA ILE A 60 7.25 -0.80 -14.92
C ILE A 60 6.14 0.21 -14.62
N GLU A 61 5.64 0.87 -15.67
CA GLU A 61 4.40 1.62 -15.62
C GLU A 61 3.31 0.91 -16.41
N ARG A 62 2.09 0.91 -15.86
CA ARG A 62 0.89 0.38 -16.50
C ARG A 62 -0.26 1.34 -16.35
N ASP A 63 -1.10 1.38 -17.37
CA ASP A 63 -2.35 2.13 -17.34
C ASP A 63 -3.33 1.47 -16.36
N GLY A 64 -4.11 2.30 -15.66
CA GLY A 64 -5.09 1.88 -14.67
C GLY A 64 -6.39 2.66 -14.78
N THR A 65 -7.47 2.07 -14.25
CA THR A 65 -8.78 2.72 -14.15
C THR A 65 -9.58 2.16 -12.97
N GLU A 66 -10.66 2.83 -12.61
CA GLU A 66 -11.59 2.38 -11.58
C GLU A 66 -12.75 1.63 -12.24
N VAL A 67 -13.06 0.44 -11.72
CA VAL A 67 -14.09 -0.44 -12.27
C VAL A 67 -14.99 -0.94 -11.15
N VAL A 68 -16.30 -0.95 -11.40
CA VAL A 68 -17.24 -1.67 -10.52
C VAL A 68 -17.12 -3.16 -10.83
N VAL A 69 -16.74 -3.92 -9.81
CA VAL A 69 -16.60 -5.37 -9.83
C VAL A 69 -17.71 -5.98 -8.99
N GLU A 70 -18.20 -7.15 -9.39
CA GLU A 70 -19.07 -7.99 -8.60
C GLU A 70 -18.47 -9.37 -8.37
N ILE A 71 -18.55 -9.82 -7.13
CA ILE A 71 -18.12 -11.13 -6.65
C ILE A 71 -19.20 -11.62 -5.70
N ASP A 72 -19.74 -12.82 -5.94
CA ASP A 72 -20.80 -13.45 -5.13
C ASP A 72 -22.00 -12.52 -4.85
N GLY A 73 -22.39 -11.71 -5.84
CA GLY A 73 -23.50 -10.76 -5.75
C GLY A 73 -23.20 -9.45 -5.01
N ALA A 74 -22.04 -9.31 -4.37
CA ALA A 74 -21.59 -8.05 -3.79
C ALA A 74 -20.92 -7.18 -4.85
N ARG A 75 -21.15 -5.86 -4.83
CA ARG A 75 -20.52 -4.90 -5.78
C ARG A 75 -19.60 -3.91 -5.06
N ARG A 76 -18.40 -3.69 -5.58
CA ARG A 76 -17.47 -2.64 -5.10
C ARG A 76 -16.73 -2.00 -6.27
N THR A 77 -16.38 -0.72 -6.14
CA THR A 77 -15.45 -0.07 -7.05
C THR A 77 -14.02 -0.38 -6.60
N THR A 78 -13.18 -0.84 -7.53
CA THR A 78 -11.78 -1.17 -7.29
C THR A 78 -10.90 -0.61 -8.39
N ILE A 79 -9.59 -0.59 -8.14
CA ILE A 79 -8.58 -0.27 -9.15
C ILE A 79 -8.29 -1.53 -9.98
N ILE A 80 -8.34 -1.40 -11.30
CA ILE A 80 -7.91 -2.43 -12.24
C ILE A 80 -6.79 -1.88 -13.12
N ILE A 81 -5.75 -2.69 -13.31
CA ILE A 81 -4.63 -2.42 -14.21
C ILE A 81 -4.90 -3.08 -15.57
N PHE A 82 -4.63 -2.34 -16.64
CA PHE A 82 -4.73 -2.87 -18.01
C PHE A 82 -3.59 -3.86 -18.25
N GLY A 83 -3.96 -5.12 -18.45
CA GLY A 83 -3.05 -6.21 -18.84
C GLY A 83 -2.82 -6.25 -20.35
N ASP A 84 -1.76 -6.96 -20.76
CA ASP A 84 -1.43 -7.15 -22.16
C ASP A 84 -2.53 -7.96 -22.88
N PRO A 85 -2.78 -7.74 -24.19
CA PRO A 85 -3.74 -8.53 -24.94
C PRO A 85 -3.46 -10.04 -24.85
N GLY A 86 -4.48 -10.82 -24.51
CA GLY A 86 -4.35 -12.27 -24.33
C GLY A 86 -3.70 -12.72 -23.02
N SER A 87 -3.34 -11.79 -22.12
CA SER A 87 -2.87 -12.16 -20.79
C SER A 87 -3.99 -12.83 -19.97
N GLU A 88 -3.61 -13.60 -18.95
CA GLU A 88 -4.57 -14.09 -17.98
C GLU A 88 -5.05 -12.93 -17.07
N ALA A 89 -6.35 -12.91 -16.76
CA ALA A 89 -6.88 -11.98 -15.78
C ALA A 89 -6.48 -12.45 -14.37
N LEU A 90 -6.05 -11.51 -13.52
CA LEU A 90 -5.65 -11.79 -12.14
C LEU A 90 -6.58 -11.07 -11.17
N LEU A 91 -7.05 -11.75 -10.13
CA LEU A 91 -7.75 -11.14 -9.00
C LEU A 91 -6.75 -10.86 -7.89
N GLY A 92 -6.42 -9.58 -7.70
CA GLY A 92 -5.36 -9.12 -6.81
C GLY A 92 -5.81 -8.81 -5.38
N ALA A 93 -4.83 -8.57 -4.52
CA ALA A 93 -5.02 -8.34 -3.08
C ALA A 93 -5.95 -7.18 -2.75
N VAL A 94 -5.82 -6.02 -3.43
CA VAL A 94 -6.68 -4.85 -3.16
C VAL A 94 -8.16 -5.18 -3.37
N THR A 95 -8.50 -5.89 -4.44
CA THR A 95 -9.89 -6.29 -4.68
C THR A 95 -10.35 -7.31 -3.65
N LEU A 96 -9.53 -8.33 -3.33
CA LEU A 96 -9.88 -9.31 -2.29
C LEU A 96 -10.13 -8.64 -0.92
N GLU A 97 -9.29 -7.69 -0.52
CA GLU A 97 -9.41 -6.97 0.74
C GLU A 97 -10.64 -6.06 0.78
N GLN A 98 -10.94 -5.33 -0.31
CA GLN A 98 -12.14 -4.49 -0.42
C GLN A 98 -13.44 -5.29 -0.28
N PHE A 99 -13.42 -6.55 -0.72
CA PHE A 99 -14.53 -7.49 -0.56
C PHE A 99 -14.49 -8.25 0.77
N SER A 100 -13.43 -8.09 1.57
CA SER A 100 -13.20 -8.86 2.80
C SER A 100 -13.24 -10.37 2.51
N LEU A 101 -12.49 -10.80 1.50
CA LEU A 101 -12.36 -12.18 1.07
C LEU A 101 -10.91 -12.66 1.18
N ALA A 102 -10.73 -13.92 1.55
CA ALA A 102 -9.46 -14.64 1.46
C ALA A 102 -9.59 -15.86 0.55
N PRO A 103 -8.53 -16.27 -0.16
CA PRO A 103 -8.54 -17.51 -0.92
C PRO A 103 -8.47 -18.73 0.00
N ASP A 104 -9.25 -19.76 -0.33
CA ASP A 104 -9.09 -21.15 0.12
C ASP A 104 -8.62 -21.98 -1.09
N PRO A 105 -7.30 -22.15 -1.29
CA PRO A 105 -6.74 -22.86 -2.44
C PRO A 105 -7.13 -24.34 -2.54
N ILE A 106 -7.43 -24.97 -1.40
CA ILE A 106 -7.74 -26.40 -1.33
C ILE A 106 -9.18 -26.61 -1.81
N ALA A 107 -10.13 -25.87 -1.24
CA ALA A 107 -11.53 -25.93 -1.65
C ALA A 107 -11.84 -25.10 -2.91
N ARG A 108 -10.86 -24.34 -3.42
CA ARG A 108 -10.95 -23.47 -4.61
C ARG A 108 -12.11 -22.48 -4.53
N ARG A 109 -12.21 -21.77 -3.41
CA ARG A 109 -13.26 -20.78 -3.14
C ARG A 109 -12.70 -19.54 -2.48
N LEU A 110 -13.47 -18.46 -2.51
CA LEU A 110 -13.24 -17.30 -1.67
C LEU A 110 -14.03 -17.45 -0.37
N VAL A 111 -13.38 -17.20 0.75
CA VAL A 111 -14.00 -17.27 2.08
C VAL A 111 -14.11 -15.86 2.67
N PRO A 112 -15.27 -15.48 3.24
CA PRO A 112 -15.40 -14.21 3.96
C PRO A 112 -14.43 -14.13 5.13
N VAL A 113 -13.82 -12.96 5.28
CA VAL A 113 -12.98 -12.61 6.43
C VAL A 113 -13.49 -11.34 7.08
N VAL A 114 -13.17 -11.16 8.36
CA VAL A 114 -13.49 -9.92 9.07
C VAL A 114 -12.34 -8.94 8.83
N ALA A 115 -12.64 -7.80 8.20
CA ALA A 115 -11.64 -6.76 7.96
C ALA A 115 -11.12 -6.17 9.28
N LEU A 116 -9.82 -5.89 9.33
CA LEU A 116 -9.19 -5.27 10.48
C LEU A 116 -9.46 -3.76 10.45
N MET A 117 -10.11 -3.25 11.51
CA MET A 117 -10.10 -1.83 11.82
C MET A 117 -8.92 -1.56 12.76
N ALA A 118 -8.00 -0.68 12.38
CA ALA A 118 -6.95 -0.24 13.27
C ALA A 118 -7.59 0.48 14.47
N GLY A 119 -7.62 -0.18 15.62
CA GLY A 119 -8.09 0.38 16.88
C GLY A 119 -6.93 1.05 17.63
N ASN A 120 -7.23 2.16 18.31
CA ASN A 120 -6.34 2.78 19.29
C ASN A 120 -6.10 1.82 20.45
N LYS A 121 -5.17 0.88 20.30
CA LYS A 121 -4.38 0.51 21.47
C LYS A 121 -3.46 1.70 21.68
N ALA A 122 -3.64 2.39 22.81
CA ALA A 122 -2.58 3.27 23.30
C ALA A 122 -1.29 2.48 23.14
N VAL A 123 -0.38 2.99 22.31
CA VAL A 123 1.00 2.53 22.34
C VAL A 123 1.43 2.88 23.75
N GLU A 124 1.29 1.94 24.70
CA GLU A 124 2.00 2.05 25.96
C GLU A 124 3.44 2.15 25.55
N SER A 125 3.96 3.37 25.68
CA SER A 125 5.30 3.74 25.28
C SER A 125 6.23 2.69 25.85
N PHE A 126 6.76 1.84 24.97
CA PHE A 126 7.88 0.99 25.32
C PHE A 126 8.98 1.98 25.69
N GLY A 127 9.22 2.11 26.99
CA GLY A 127 10.07 3.13 27.57
C GLY A 127 11.50 2.95 27.09
N ILE A 128 11.82 3.46 25.91
CA ILE A 128 13.18 3.77 25.54
C ILE A 128 13.51 5.04 26.32
N ARG A 129 13.92 4.84 27.57
CA ARG A 129 14.63 5.84 28.36
C ARG A 129 15.90 6.16 27.60
N GLN A 130 15.85 7.17 26.74
CA GLN A 130 17.04 7.71 26.09
C GLN A 130 17.93 8.29 27.18
N LYS A 131 18.91 7.47 27.57
CA LYS A 131 20.08 7.87 28.34
C LYS A 131 20.80 8.93 27.50
N ARG A 132 20.53 10.21 27.75
CA ARG A 132 21.33 11.31 27.19
C ARG A 132 22.77 11.09 27.63
N ARG A 133 23.59 10.52 26.74
CA ARG A 133 25.04 10.59 26.83
C ARG A 133 25.40 12.04 26.54
N GLY A 134 26.29 12.58 27.37
CA GLY A 134 26.73 13.96 27.27
C GLY A 134 27.35 14.26 25.91
N GLU A 135 27.05 15.45 25.42
CA GLU A 135 27.90 16.15 24.48
C GLU A 135 28.64 17.23 25.26
N SER A 136 29.92 16.98 25.38
CA SER A 136 30.95 17.90 25.81
C SER A 136 31.31 18.88 24.69
N CYS A 137 31.55 20.13 25.11
CA CYS A 137 32.58 21.03 24.58
C CYS A 137 32.37 21.73 23.23
N GLY A 138 32.64 23.04 23.23
CA GLY A 138 32.85 23.88 22.04
C GLY A 138 32.05 25.18 22.06
N SER A 139 32.33 26.12 22.98
CA SER A 139 33.25 27.26 22.79
C SER A 139 32.61 28.55 22.22
N SER A 140 32.68 29.61 23.04
CA SER A 140 32.79 31.05 22.69
C SER A 140 31.53 31.69 22.07
N THR A 141 31.01 32.85 22.50
CA THR A 141 31.55 34.06 23.13
C THR A 141 30.41 34.86 23.80
N CYS A 142 30.77 35.94 24.52
CA CYS A 142 29.92 37.09 24.93
C CYS A 142 29.16 36.91 26.26
N GLY A 143 29.31 37.72 27.31
CA GLY A 143 30.11 38.93 27.53
C GLY A 143 29.72 39.53 28.90
N ALA A 144 30.74 39.92 29.66
CA ALA A 144 30.80 40.99 30.67
C ALA A 144 29.85 40.96 31.91
N ILE A 145 30.43 41.08 33.12
CA ILE A 145 30.39 42.28 33.98
C ILE A 145 30.79 41.97 35.45
N ARG A 146 31.82 42.71 35.91
CA ARG A 146 32.21 43.15 37.28
C ARG A 146 32.80 42.15 38.30
N SER A 147 34.07 42.43 38.60
CA SER A 147 34.87 42.16 39.81
C SER A 147 34.44 43.06 40.99
N PRO A 148 35.12 43.12 42.16
CA PRO A 148 36.29 42.35 42.66
C PRO A 148 36.11 41.84 44.12
N SER A 149 37.01 40.97 44.62
CA SER A 149 37.67 41.23 45.92
C SER A 149 38.84 40.28 46.21
N ARG A 150 39.90 40.86 46.78
CA ARG A 150 41.00 40.27 47.57
C ARG A 150 42.19 39.63 46.82
N ARG A 151 43.17 40.50 46.55
CA ARG A 151 44.64 40.25 46.68
C ARG A 151 45.00 39.97 48.16
N PRO A 152 46.22 39.56 48.56
CA PRO A 152 47.53 39.55 47.86
C PRO A 152 48.23 38.17 47.96
N ARG A 153 49.48 37.88 47.54
CA ARG A 153 50.78 38.58 47.63
C ARG A 153 51.88 37.66 47.02
N CYS A 154 52.90 38.26 46.39
CA CYS A 154 54.36 37.95 46.30
C CYS A 154 54.84 36.50 46.04
N ASP A 155 55.97 36.19 45.43
CA ASP A 155 57.07 36.82 44.65
C ASP A 155 57.82 35.59 44.06
N GLY A 156 58.33 35.57 42.83
CA GLY A 156 59.67 36.03 42.52
C GLY A 156 60.66 34.86 42.30
N ARG A 157 61.20 34.81 41.07
CA ARG A 157 62.27 33.95 40.51
C ARG A 157 61.89 32.58 39.98
#